data_AF-A0A496UX34-F1
#
_entry.id   AF-A0A496UX34-F1
#
_cell.length_a   1.000
_cell.length_b   1.000
_cell.length_c   1.000
_cell.angle_alpha   90.00
_cell.angle_beta   90.00
_cell.angle_gamma   90.00
#
_symmetry.space_group_name_H-M   'P 1'
#
loop_
_entity.id
_entity.type
_entity.pdbx_description
1 polymer ?
#
loop_
_entity_poly.entity_id
_entity_poly.type
_entity_poly.pdbx_seq_one_letter_code
_entity_poly.pdbx_strand_id
1 'polypeptide(L)'
;NGLDILGWEFAFELNETAKQLAAENQVDLKFRKIPREVLDKRAVEQGDISFFELAALDVSAKVTQKAQRLTLTLNNFIIQPDDVPKDVMQAITHWSQWIDYWAVDFNYHDDTFHNEWQSYRTKKAPDLELSVAHYYSQKRTYTVLVKVIDILGNDTTKLLDIVVA
;
A
#
# COMPACT_ATOMS: atom_id res chain seq x y z
N ASN A 1 19.72 -11.33 11.60
CA ASN A 1 19.33 -12.36 10.63
C ASN A 1 18.33 -11.77 9.67
N GLY A 2 18.81 -11.28 8.52
CA GLY A 2 17.95 -10.74 7.46
C GLY A 2 17.88 -11.72 6.30
N LEU A 3 16.70 -11.89 5.72
CA LEU A 3 16.44 -12.77 4.59
C LEU A 3 15.67 -11.99 3.52
N ASP A 4 16.32 -11.78 2.38
CA ASP A 4 15.68 -11.18 1.21
C ASP A 4 15.20 -12.30 0.28
N ILE A 5 13.89 -12.39 0.05
CA ILE A 5 13.30 -13.32 -0.91
C ILE A 5 13.06 -12.56 -2.21
N LEU A 6 13.73 -13.01 -3.28
CA LEU A 6 13.61 -12.47 -4.62
C LEU A 6 12.67 -13.33 -5.46
N GLY A 7 11.71 -12.71 -6.12
CA GLY A 7 10.73 -13.43 -6.94
C GLY A 7 10.25 -12.59 -8.11
N TRP A 8 9.88 -13.26 -9.19
CA TRP A 8 9.28 -12.63 -10.38
C TRP A 8 7.83 -12.22 -10.11
N GLU A 9 7.10 -13.04 -9.37
CA GLU A 9 5.72 -12.80 -8.93
C GLU A 9 5.60 -13.30 -7.49
N PHE A 10 4.81 -12.61 -6.67
CA PHE A 10 4.46 -13.06 -5.33
C PHE A 10 2.95 -13.07 -5.21
N ALA A 11 2.38 -14.20 -4.80
CA ALA A 11 0.98 -14.20 -4.37
C ALA A 11 0.87 -13.37 -3.09
N PHE A 12 -0.06 -12.41 -3.06
CA PHE A 12 -0.25 -11.47 -1.95
C PHE A 12 -0.43 -12.19 -0.59
N GLU A 13 -1.21 -13.28 -0.58
CA GLU A 13 -1.46 -14.09 0.62
C GLU A 13 -0.19 -14.73 1.19
N LEU A 14 0.78 -15.11 0.34
CA LEU A 14 2.04 -15.72 0.80
C LEU A 14 2.95 -14.69 1.49
N ASN A 15 2.82 -13.41 1.17
CA ASN A 15 3.69 -12.34 1.66
C ASN A 15 3.38 -12.01 3.13
N GLU A 16 2.11 -11.84 3.48
CA GLU A 16 1.70 -11.45 4.83
C GLU A 16 1.84 -12.59 5.84
N THR A 17 1.47 -13.82 5.49
CA THR A 17 1.68 -14.99 6.37
C THR A 17 3.17 -15.24 6.63
N ALA A 18 4.03 -15.10 5.61
CA ALA A 18 5.46 -15.31 5.77
C ALA A 18 6.13 -14.21 6.60
N LYS A 19 5.72 -12.94 6.47
CA LYS A 19 6.19 -11.85 7.34
C LYS A 19 5.79 -12.08 8.79
N GLN A 20 4.58 -12.54 9.04
CA GLN A 20 4.09 -12.82 10.39
C GLN A 20 4.91 -13.92 11.07
N LEU A 21 5.13 -15.05 10.37
CA LEU A 21 6.00 -16.14 10.82
C LEU A 21 7.46 -15.68 11.01
N ALA A 22 7.98 -14.84 10.12
CA ALA A 22 9.34 -14.32 10.26
C ALA A 22 9.49 -13.42 11.49
N ALA A 23 8.50 -12.56 11.76
CA ALA A 23 8.47 -11.71 12.95
C ALA A 23 8.41 -12.54 14.24
N GLU A 24 7.59 -13.60 14.28
CA GLU A 24 7.53 -14.55 15.40
C GLU A 24 8.89 -15.23 15.67
N ASN A 25 9.71 -15.41 14.63
CA ASN A 25 11.02 -16.02 14.70
C ASN A 25 12.20 -15.02 14.72
N GLN A 26 11.93 -13.72 14.91
CA GLN A 26 12.95 -12.64 14.93
C GLN A 26 13.81 -12.57 13.65
N VAL A 27 13.20 -12.86 12.51
CA VAL A 27 13.82 -12.75 11.17
C VAL A 27 13.30 -11.50 10.47
N ASP A 28 14.21 -10.64 10.01
CA ASP A 28 13.87 -9.50 9.13
C ASP A 28 13.72 -10.03 7.71
N LEU A 29 12.47 -10.25 7.29
CA LEU A 29 12.12 -10.83 5.99
C LEU A 29 11.64 -9.73 5.04
N LYS A 30 12.32 -9.58 3.90
CA LYS A 30 11.91 -8.65 2.85
C LYS A 30 11.69 -9.37 1.55
N PHE A 31 10.51 -9.15 0.97
CA PHE A 31 10.24 -9.61 -0.37
C PHE A 31 10.58 -8.50 -1.34
N ARG A 32 11.40 -8.82 -2.35
CA ARG A 32 11.75 -7.90 -3.43
C ARG A 32 11.44 -8.53 -4.77
N LYS A 33 10.81 -7.78 -5.66
CA LYS A 33 10.55 -8.27 -7.02
C LYS A 33 11.85 -8.22 -7.84
N ILE A 34 12.09 -9.28 -8.62
CA ILE A 34 13.18 -9.31 -9.60
C ILE A 34 12.73 -8.49 -10.82
N PRO A 35 13.42 -7.39 -11.17
CA PRO A 35 13.12 -6.61 -12.36
C PRO A 35 13.37 -7.43 -13.63
N ARG A 36 12.54 -7.32 -14.67
CA ARG A 36 12.78 -8.00 -15.96
C ARG A 36 14.08 -7.55 -16.65
N GLU A 37 14.56 -6.37 -16.29
CA GLU A 37 15.84 -5.81 -16.72
C GLU A 37 17.04 -6.70 -16.38
N VAL A 38 16.95 -7.57 -15.36
CA VAL A 38 18.05 -8.51 -15.06
C VAL A 38 18.27 -9.54 -16.17
N LEU A 39 17.31 -9.70 -17.10
CA LEU A 39 17.46 -10.55 -18.27
C LEU A 39 18.23 -9.86 -19.40
N ASP A 40 18.33 -8.53 -19.38
CA ASP A 40 19.16 -7.77 -20.33
C ASP A 40 20.58 -7.61 -19.77
N LYS A 41 21.53 -8.31 -20.40
CA LYS A 41 22.96 -8.26 -20.02
C LYS A 41 23.52 -6.83 -19.98
N ARG A 42 22.99 -5.91 -20.80
CA ARG A 42 23.45 -4.52 -20.84
C ARG A 42 23.02 -3.73 -19.60
N ALA A 43 21.80 -3.95 -19.13
CA ALA A 43 21.27 -3.31 -17.91
C ALA A 43 22.01 -3.81 -16.66
N VAL A 44 22.39 -5.10 -16.66
CA VAL A 44 23.20 -5.69 -15.58
C VAL A 44 24.61 -5.09 -15.52
N GLU A 45 25.26 -4.91 -16.66
CA GLU A 45 26.62 -4.35 -16.74
C GLU A 45 26.68 -2.86 -16.40
N GLN A 46 25.59 -2.12 -16.63
CA GLN A 46 25.47 -0.69 -16.31
C GLN A 46 25.08 -0.42 -14.85
N GLY A 47 24.70 -1.44 -14.09
CA GLY A 47 24.31 -1.30 -12.68
C GLY A 47 22.91 -0.72 -12.47
N ASP A 48 22.12 -0.57 -13.54
CA ASP A 48 20.74 -0.06 -13.50
C ASP A 48 19.74 -1.17 -13.12
N ILE A 49 19.99 -1.86 -12.00
CA ILE A 49 19.06 -2.86 -11.44
C ILE A 49 18.58 -2.36 -10.07
N SER A 50 17.30 -1.98 -9.98
CA SER A 50 16.68 -1.55 -8.73
C SER A 50 15.70 -2.59 -8.21
N PHE A 51 15.95 -3.12 -7.02
CA PHE A 51 15.07 -4.09 -6.34
C PHE A 51 14.06 -3.35 -5.46
N PHE A 52 12.79 -3.31 -5.87
CA PHE A 52 11.72 -2.65 -5.12
C PHE A 52 11.11 -3.59 -4.06
N GLU A 53 10.87 -3.05 -2.86
CA GLU A 53 10.19 -3.73 -1.75
C GLU A 53 8.67 -3.78 -2.02
N LEU A 54 8.02 -4.91 -1.73
CA LEU A 54 6.61 -5.19 -2.07
C LEU A 54 5.55 -4.37 -1.33
N ALA A 55 5.92 -3.33 -0.58
CA ALA A 55 4.94 -2.43 0.02
C ALA A 55 4.45 -1.43 -1.05
N ALA A 56 3.52 -1.87 -1.91
CA ALA A 56 2.89 -1.02 -2.92
C ALA A 56 2.18 0.19 -2.30
N LEU A 57 1.74 0.10 -1.03
CA LEU A 57 0.98 1.13 -0.33
C LEU A 57 1.53 1.41 1.08
N ASP A 58 2.01 2.64 1.30
CA ASP A 58 2.38 3.14 2.63
C ASP A 58 1.26 4.00 3.24
N VAL A 59 0.83 3.61 4.44
CA VAL A 59 -0.25 4.24 5.20
C VAL A 59 0.20 4.39 6.63
N SER A 60 0.16 5.61 7.14
CA SER A 60 0.33 5.88 8.58
C SER A 60 -1.02 5.97 9.28
N ALA A 61 -1.06 5.44 10.51
CA ALA A 61 -2.22 5.50 11.39
C ALA A 61 -1.84 6.18 12.70
N LYS A 62 -2.57 7.25 13.05
CA LYS A 62 -2.37 8.00 14.30
C LYS A 62 -3.64 7.99 15.13
N VAL A 63 -3.60 7.37 16.31
CA VAL A 63 -4.73 7.34 17.25
C VAL A 63 -4.55 8.40 18.34
N THR A 64 -5.57 9.25 18.51
CA THR A 64 -5.69 10.20 19.63
C THR A 64 -6.66 9.64 20.66
N GLN A 65 -6.13 8.96 21.69
CA GLN A 65 -6.94 8.20 22.65
C GLN A 65 -7.98 9.04 23.38
N LYS A 66 -7.64 10.28 23.80
CA LYS A 66 -8.58 11.19 24.49
C LYS A 66 -9.84 11.49 23.68
N ALA A 67 -9.71 11.56 22.36
CA ALA A 67 -10.80 11.87 21.45
C ALA A 67 -11.34 10.62 20.72
N GLN A 68 -10.77 9.44 21.01
CA GLN A 68 -11.04 8.19 20.28
C GLN A 68 -10.97 8.37 18.76
N ARG A 69 -10.02 9.18 18.30
CA ARG A 69 -9.90 9.58 16.90
C ARG A 69 -8.74 8.87 16.22
N LEU A 70 -9.02 8.15 15.14
CA LEU A 70 -8.02 7.66 14.21
C LEU A 70 -7.85 8.66 13.07
N THR A 71 -6.60 8.98 12.73
CA THR A 71 -6.27 9.67 11.48
C THR A 71 -5.42 8.72 10.64
N LEU A 72 -5.87 8.44 9.41
CA LEU A 72 -5.11 7.70 8.41
C LEU A 72 -4.50 8.70 7.42
N THR A 73 -3.29 8.43 6.96
CA THR A 73 -2.63 9.22 5.90
C THR A 73 -1.90 8.29 4.94
N LEU A 74 -2.17 8.45 3.65
CA LEU A 74 -1.37 7.86 2.58
C LEU A 74 -0.05 8.63 2.47
N ASN A 75 1.09 7.97 2.70
CA ASN A 75 2.39 8.64 2.64
C ASN A 75 3.11 8.38 1.32
N ASN A 76 2.88 7.20 0.73
CA ASN A 76 3.49 6.80 -0.53
C ASN A 76 2.69 5.68 -1.21
N PHE A 77 2.80 5.60 -2.53
CA PHE A 77 2.24 4.52 -3.34
C PHE A 77 3.14 4.25 -4.54
N ILE A 78 3.43 2.98 -4.79
CA ILE A 78 4.32 2.52 -5.84
C ILE A 78 3.56 1.53 -6.69
N ILE A 79 3.41 1.85 -7.97
CA ILE A 79 2.92 0.90 -8.97
C ILE A 79 4.09 0.33 -9.76
N GLN A 80 3.87 -0.83 -10.38
CA GLN A 80 4.86 -1.39 -11.29
C GLN A 80 4.75 -0.68 -12.64
N PRO A 81 5.86 -0.07 -13.13
CA PRO A 81 5.84 0.72 -14.35
C PRO A 81 5.74 -0.11 -15.63
N ASP A 82 5.92 -1.44 -15.55
CA ASP A 82 5.98 -2.35 -16.70
C ASP A 82 4.75 -2.23 -17.63
N ASP A 83 3.59 -1.89 -17.08
CA ASP A 83 2.32 -1.77 -17.80
C ASP A 83 1.94 -0.32 -18.14
N VAL A 84 2.81 0.66 -17.83
CA VAL A 84 2.52 2.10 -17.98
C VAL A 84 3.26 2.70 -19.20
N PRO A 85 2.55 3.39 -20.11
CA PRO A 85 3.18 4.13 -21.20
C PRO A 85 4.21 5.16 -20.72
N LYS A 86 5.32 5.31 -21.45
CA LYS A 86 6.45 6.17 -21.06
C LYS A 86 6.07 7.65 -20.89
N ASP A 87 5.15 8.14 -21.70
CA ASP A 87 4.61 9.49 -21.63
C ASP A 87 3.84 9.73 -20.32
N VAL A 88 3.07 8.73 -19.85
CA VAL A 88 2.37 8.81 -18.56
C VAL A 88 3.37 8.81 -17.40
N MET A 89 4.39 7.96 -17.45
CA MET A 89 5.45 7.93 -16.43
C MET A 89 6.17 9.27 -16.31
N GLN A 90 6.48 9.92 -17.43
CA GLN A 90 7.16 11.22 -17.45
C GLN A 90 6.27 12.38 -16.96
N ALA A 91 4.95 12.25 -17.10
CA ALA A 91 3.99 13.26 -16.67
C ALA A 91 3.74 13.23 -15.15
N ILE A 92 4.03 12.11 -14.48
CA ILE A 92 3.83 11.97 -13.03
C ILE A 92 5.03 12.55 -12.28
N THR A 93 4.75 13.55 -11.47
CA THR A 93 5.73 14.27 -10.66
C THR A 93 5.59 13.97 -9.17
N HIS A 94 4.41 13.49 -8.74
CA HIS A 94 4.12 13.12 -7.37
C HIS A 94 3.42 11.76 -7.31
N TRP A 95 3.81 10.90 -6.36
CA TRP A 95 3.32 9.52 -6.24
C TRP A 95 1.80 9.42 -6.14
N SER A 96 1.13 10.40 -5.53
CA SER A 96 -0.33 10.36 -5.37
C SER A 96 -1.08 10.45 -6.70
N GLN A 97 -0.42 10.89 -7.78
CA GLN A 97 -1.00 10.91 -9.13
C GLN A 97 -1.18 9.50 -9.70
N TRP A 98 -0.52 8.48 -9.12
CA TRP A 98 -0.78 7.08 -9.44
C TRP A 98 -2.12 6.58 -8.89
N ILE A 99 -2.77 7.33 -8.00
CA ILE A 99 -4.02 6.94 -7.34
C ILE A 99 -5.18 7.74 -7.93
N ASP A 100 -6.16 7.02 -8.46
CA ASP A 100 -7.43 7.60 -8.90
C ASP A 100 -8.50 7.56 -7.82
N TYR A 101 -8.47 6.54 -6.96
CA TYR A 101 -9.46 6.32 -5.92
C TYR A 101 -8.84 5.66 -4.69
N TRP A 102 -9.29 6.03 -3.50
CA TRP A 102 -9.08 5.22 -2.31
C TRP A 102 -10.26 5.32 -1.35
N ALA A 103 -10.42 4.27 -0.55
CA ALA A 103 -11.50 4.13 0.40
C ALA A 103 -11.04 3.41 1.67
N VAL A 104 -11.84 3.58 2.73
CA VAL A 104 -11.57 3.02 4.03
C VAL A 104 -12.83 2.37 4.58
N ASP A 105 -12.65 1.16 5.10
CA ASP A 105 -13.54 0.48 6.04
C ASP A 105 -12.86 0.56 7.42
N PHE A 106 -13.47 1.29 8.35
CA PHE A 106 -12.87 1.56 9.66
C PHE A 106 -13.09 0.42 10.67
N ASN A 107 -13.86 -0.60 10.31
CA ASN A 107 -14.19 -1.74 11.18
C ASN A 107 -14.53 -2.98 10.34
N TYR A 108 -13.54 -3.45 9.58
CA TYR A 108 -13.64 -4.61 8.72
C TYR A 108 -13.83 -5.89 9.55
N HIS A 109 -14.75 -6.75 9.10
CA HIS A 109 -15.19 -7.94 9.82
C HIS A 109 -14.87 -9.26 9.09
N ASP A 110 -13.81 -9.25 8.28
CA ASP A 110 -13.39 -10.40 7.46
C ASP A 110 -14.49 -10.90 6.51
N ASP A 111 -15.33 -9.98 6.05
CA ASP A 111 -16.46 -10.22 5.16
C ASP A 111 -16.39 -9.34 3.91
N THR A 112 -17.48 -8.64 3.57
CA THR A 112 -17.49 -7.72 2.43
C THR A 112 -16.89 -6.38 2.84
N PHE A 113 -16.11 -5.76 1.96
CA PHE A 113 -15.64 -4.39 2.19
C PHE A 113 -16.80 -3.41 2.35
N HIS A 114 -16.91 -2.77 3.52
CA HIS A 114 -17.92 -1.76 3.80
C HIS A 114 -17.32 -0.37 3.61
N ASN A 115 -17.65 0.28 2.50
CA ASN A 115 -17.17 1.63 2.23
C ASN A 115 -17.81 2.64 3.19
N GLU A 116 -17.02 3.14 4.15
CA GLU A 116 -17.45 4.17 5.09
C GLU A 116 -16.93 5.56 4.71
N TRP A 117 -15.80 5.62 4.00
CA TRP A 117 -15.24 6.85 3.46
C TRP A 117 -14.45 6.58 2.18
N GLN A 118 -14.43 7.56 1.26
CA GLN A 118 -13.67 7.50 0.03
C GLN A 118 -13.25 8.87 -0.49
N SER A 119 -12.14 8.92 -1.23
CA SER A 119 -11.71 10.06 -2.03
C SER A 119 -11.32 9.60 -3.43
N TYR A 120 -11.68 10.37 -4.44
CA TYR A 120 -11.42 10.02 -5.83
C TYR A 120 -11.29 11.26 -6.72
N ARG A 121 -10.49 11.13 -7.78
CA ARG A 121 -10.27 12.21 -8.74
C ARG A 121 -11.41 12.26 -9.75
N THR A 122 -11.77 13.47 -10.15
CA THR A 122 -12.69 13.69 -11.28
C THR A 122 -12.13 14.76 -12.20
N LYS A 123 -12.66 14.85 -13.43
CA LYS A 123 -12.31 15.93 -14.37
C LYS A 123 -12.51 17.33 -13.79
N LYS A 124 -13.41 17.49 -12.80
CA LYS A 124 -13.74 18.77 -12.15
C LYS A 124 -12.98 19.00 -10.85
N ALA A 125 -12.56 17.93 -10.18
CA ALA A 125 -11.83 17.94 -8.92
C ALA A 125 -10.66 16.97 -9.06
N PRO A 126 -9.52 17.45 -9.59
CA PRO A 126 -8.38 16.59 -9.86
C PRO A 126 -7.66 16.20 -8.57
N ASP A 127 -7.84 16.92 -7.47
CA ASP A 127 -7.14 16.68 -6.21
C ASP A 127 -7.68 15.45 -5.46
N LEU A 128 -6.77 14.76 -4.76
CA LEU A 128 -7.07 13.60 -3.94
C LEU A 128 -6.78 13.94 -2.46
N GLU A 129 -7.75 13.70 -1.58
CA GLU A 129 -7.54 13.87 -0.14
C GLU A 129 -6.67 12.70 0.35
N LEU A 130 -5.49 13.00 0.91
CA LEU A 130 -4.52 11.96 1.32
C LEU A 130 -4.68 11.52 2.78
N SER A 131 -5.58 12.16 3.53
CA SER A 131 -5.80 11.88 4.94
C SER A 131 -7.27 11.86 5.28
N VAL A 132 -7.67 10.99 6.19
CA VAL A 132 -9.04 10.96 6.74
C VAL A 132 -8.98 10.79 8.24
N ALA A 133 -9.96 11.38 8.95
CA ALA A 133 -10.16 11.17 10.36
C ALA A 133 -11.50 10.48 10.64
N HIS A 134 -11.49 9.51 11.55
CA HIS A 134 -12.67 8.79 12.03
C HIS A 134 -12.69 8.78 13.56
N TYR A 135 -13.89 8.84 14.13
CA TYR A 135 -14.12 8.87 15.58
C TYR A 135 -14.84 7.59 16.00
N TYR A 136 -14.22 6.83 16.90
CA TYR A 136 -14.78 5.61 17.45
C TYR A 136 -15.60 5.90 18.70
N SER A 137 -16.71 5.17 18.84
CA SER A 137 -17.58 5.26 20.02
C SER A 137 -17.16 4.31 21.14
N GLN A 138 -16.50 3.20 20.80
CA GLN A 138 -16.10 2.16 21.75
C GLN A 138 -14.58 1.98 21.75
N LYS A 139 -14.04 1.75 22.96
CA LYS A 139 -12.64 1.41 23.19
C LYS A 139 -12.43 -0.09 22.99
N ARG A 140 -11.85 -0.45 21.86
CA ARG A 140 -11.48 -1.82 21.49
C ARG A 140 -10.44 -1.78 20.36
N THR A 141 -9.99 -2.96 19.95
CA THR A 141 -9.24 -3.12 18.70
C THR A 141 -10.20 -3.17 17.51
N TYR A 142 -9.82 -2.49 16.44
CA TYR A 142 -10.50 -2.45 15.16
C TYR A 142 -9.54 -2.90 14.08
N THR A 143 -10.00 -3.73 13.15
CA THR A 143 -9.28 -4.01 11.92
C THR A 143 -9.77 -3.03 10.87
N VAL A 144 -8.87 -2.18 10.37
CA VAL A 144 -9.16 -1.15 9.38
C VAL A 144 -8.63 -1.63 8.04
N LEU A 145 -9.48 -1.61 7.01
CA LEU A 145 -9.10 -2.00 5.66
C LEU A 145 -9.06 -0.76 4.77
N VAL A 146 -7.87 -0.47 4.25
CA VAL A 146 -7.64 0.60 3.26
C VAL A 146 -7.57 -0.03 1.88
N LYS A 147 -8.33 0.53 0.93
CA LYS A 147 -8.33 0.11 -0.47
C LYS A 147 -7.92 1.28 -1.35
N VAL A 148 -6.97 1.06 -2.24
CA VAL A 148 -6.51 2.02 -3.26
C VAL A 148 -6.73 1.41 -4.63
N ILE A 149 -7.20 2.22 -5.58
CA ILE A 149 -7.29 1.87 -7.00
C ILE A 149 -6.37 2.82 -7.76
N ASP A 150 -5.45 2.24 -8.53
CA ASP A 150 -4.50 2.97 -9.34
C ASP A 150 -5.10 3.44 -10.69
N ILE A 151 -4.33 4.24 -11.43
CA ILE A 151 -4.73 4.75 -12.76
C ILE A 151 -4.90 3.65 -13.83
N LEU A 152 -4.42 2.43 -13.58
CA LEU A 152 -4.61 1.28 -14.45
C LEU A 152 -5.87 0.47 -14.06
N GLY A 153 -6.51 0.83 -12.95
CA GLY A 153 -7.68 0.15 -12.40
C GLY A 153 -7.35 -1.04 -11.50
N ASN A 154 -6.07 -1.26 -11.14
CA ASN A 154 -5.71 -2.31 -10.20
C ASN A 154 -6.02 -1.89 -8.77
N ASP A 155 -6.50 -2.82 -7.96
CA ASP A 155 -6.74 -2.60 -6.56
C ASP A 155 -5.58 -3.07 -5.68
N THR A 156 -5.27 -2.30 -4.64
CA THR A 156 -4.32 -2.63 -3.59
C THR A 156 -4.99 -2.42 -2.24
N THR A 157 -4.94 -3.44 -1.37
CA THR A 157 -5.52 -3.38 -0.04
C THR A 157 -4.47 -3.48 1.06
N LYS A 158 -4.70 -2.78 2.18
CA LYS A 158 -3.88 -2.87 3.39
C LYS A 158 -4.76 -2.96 4.63
N LEU A 159 -4.51 -3.99 5.44
CA LEU A 159 -5.12 -4.16 6.74
C LEU A 159 -4.26 -3.50 7.83
N LEU A 160 -4.90 -2.87 8.79
CA LEU A 160 -4.28 -2.21 9.93
C LEU A 160 -5.07 -2.55 11.20
N ASP A 161 -4.42 -3.17 12.19
CA ASP A 161 -5.02 -3.37 13.51
C ASP A 161 -4.79 -2.14 14.39
N ILE A 162 -5.89 -1.47 14.74
CA ILE A 162 -5.90 -0.20 15.46
C ILE A 162 -6.47 -0.39 16.85
N VAL A 163 -5.67 -0.08 17.87
CA VAL A 163 -6.10 -0.11 19.27
C VAL A 163 -6.60 1.27 19.71
N VAL A 164 -7.89 1.36 20.01
CA VAL A 164 -8.53 2.53 20.61
C VAL A 164 -8.81 2.23 22.08
N ALA A 165 -8.17 2.98 22.99
CA ALA A 165 -8.12 2.70 24.42
C ALA A 165 -8.59 3.85 25.32
#